data_AF-A0A4Q6AHU3-F1
#
_entry.id   AF-A0A4Q6AHU3-F1
#
_cell.length_a   1.000
_cell.length_b   1.000
_cell.length_c   1.000
_cell.angle_alpha   90.00
_cell.angle_beta   90.00
_cell.angle_gamma   90.00
#
_symmetry.space_group_name_H-M   'P 1'
#
loop_
_entity.id
_entity.type
_entity.pdbx_description
1 polymer ?
#
loop_
_entity_poly.entity_id
_entity_poly.type
_entity_poly.pdbx_seq_one_letter_code
_entity_poly.pdbx_strand_id
1 'polypeptide(L)'
;KPGHCFVLSIPDYSVTPFGKEKDVVTISKEIDAYNNLKKALCIQYKVPYIEITTDFRKATEKEDYIANDGLHPSAKVYGKWAKKLAAAVSKIAKK
;
A
#
# COMPACT_ATOMS: atom_id res chain seq x y z
N LYS A 1 12.09 -1.22 -18.97
CA LYS A 1 13.04 -0.24 -18.37
C LYS A 1 12.64 0.00 -16.91
N PRO A 2 13.56 -0.05 -15.92
CA PRO A 2 13.22 0.07 -14.50
C PRO A 2 12.38 1.31 -14.13
N GLY A 3 12.56 2.44 -14.82
CA GLY A 3 11.76 3.66 -14.61
C GLY A 3 10.31 3.61 -15.12
N HIS A 4 9.89 2.53 -15.79
CA HIS A 4 8.52 2.35 -16.27
C HIS A 4 7.76 1.26 -15.47
N CYS A 5 8.37 0.73 -14.41
CA CYS A 5 7.74 -0.18 -13.47
C CYS A 5 7.61 0.55 -12.13
N PHE A 6 6.46 0.42 -11.47
CA PHE A 6 6.22 1.02 -10.16
C PHE A 6 5.70 -0.05 -9.23
N VAL A 7 6.26 -0.10 -8.03
CA VAL A 7 5.88 -1.07 -7.01
C VAL A 7 5.25 -0.33 -5.84
N LEU A 8 4.06 -0.74 -5.45
CA LEU A 8 3.39 -0.23 -4.25
C LEU A 8 3.62 -1.21 -3.09
N SER A 9 3.74 -0.70 -1.87
CA SER A 9 3.68 -1.53 -0.66
C SER A 9 2.31 -2.22 -0.55
N ILE A 10 2.22 -3.35 0.18
CA ILE A 10 0.94 -4.03 0.46
C ILE A 10 0.27 -3.26 1.61
N PRO A 11 -1.00 -2.82 1.47
CA PRO A 11 -1.71 -2.19 2.58
C PRO A 11 -1.87 -3.18 3.74
N ASP A 12 -1.87 -2.70 4.96
CA ASP A 12 -2.01 -3.57 6.13
C ASP A 12 -3.45 -4.08 6.25
N TYR A 13 -3.73 -5.32 5.88
CA TYR A 13 -5.08 -5.88 5.96
C TYR A 13 -5.51 -6.21 7.39
N SER A 14 -4.59 -6.20 8.38
CA SER A 14 -4.90 -6.47 9.78
C SER A 14 -5.86 -5.43 10.39
N VAL A 15 -5.93 -4.23 9.80
CA VAL A 15 -6.83 -3.15 10.25
C VAL A 15 -8.24 -3.23 9.66
N THR A 16 -8.50 -4.20 8.77
CA THR A 16 -9.83 -4.41 8.17
C THR A 16 -10.75 -5.23 9.06
N PRO A 17 -12.08 -5.05 9.01
CA PRO A 17 -13.03 -5.95 9.66
C PRO A 17 -12.73 -7.43 9.38
N PHE A 18 -12.49 -7.79 8.11
CA PHE A 18 -12.11 -9.15 7.74
C PHE A 18 -10.81 -9.61 8.42
N GLY A 19 -9.79 -8.74 8.46
CA GLY A 19 -8.50 -9.05 9.10
C GLY A 19 -8.60 -9.19 10.62
N LYS A 20 -9.52 -8.48 11.26
CA LYS A 20 -9.78 -8.57 12.71
C LYS A 20 -10.37 -9.93 13.12
N GLU A 21 -11.01 -10.64 12.20
CA GLU A 21 -11.49 -12.01 12.42
C GLU A 21 -10.38 -13.07 12.26
N LYS A 22 -9.15 -12.64 11.94
CA LYS A 22 -7.97 -13.48 11.74
C LYS A 22 -6.88 -13.12 12.77
N ASP A 23 -5.67 -13.61 12.56
CA ASP A 23 -4.51 -13.25 13.37
C ASP A 23 -3.92 -11.90 12.93
N VAL A 24 -4.41 -10.83 13.56
CA VAL A 24 -3.97 -9.44 13.33
C VAL A 24 -2.45 -9.29 13.49
N VAL A 25 -1.85 -9.95 14.48
CA VAL A 25 -0.42 -9.82 14.79
C VAL A 25 0.41 -10.48 13.70
N THR A 26 0.04 -11.68 13.28
CA THR A 26 0.72 -12.39 12.20
C THR A 26 0.57 -11.65 10.87
N ILE A 27 -0.64 -11.18 10.53
CA ILE A 27 -0.89 -10.42 9.29
C ILE A 27 -0.01 -9.16 9.23
N SER A 28 -0.02 -8.34 10.28
CA SER A 28 0.79 -7.10 10.30
C SER A 28 2.28 -7.40 10.18
N LYS A 29 2.78 -8.42 10.90
CA LYS A 29 4.21 -8.80 10.88
C LYS A 29 4.66 -9.31 9.52
N GLU A 30 3.86 -10.18 8.88
CA GLU A 30 4.20 -10.72 7.57
C GLU A 30 4.15 -9.65 6.48
N ILE A 31 3.17 -8.73 6.56
CA ILE A 31 3.08 -7.57 5.66
C ILE A 31 4.30 -6.67 5.82
N ASP A 32 4.74 -6.40 7.05
CA ASP A 32 5.96 -5.62 7.30
C ASP A 32 7.21 -6.30 6.75
N ALA A 33 7.39 -7.60 7.03
CA ALA A 33 8.52 -8.38 6.53
C ALA A 33 8.58 -8.38 4.99
N TYR A 34 7.43 -8.64 4.34
CA TYR A 34 7.34 -8.67 2.89
C TYR A 34 7.59 -7.30 2.25
N ASN A 35 6.99 -6.24 2.81
CA ASN A 35 7.19 -4.88 2.31
C ASN A 35 8.63 -4.40 2.50
N ASN A 36 9.29 -4.77 3.60
CA ASN A 36 10.69 -4.44 3.84
C ASN A 36 11.61 -5.09 2.79
N LEU A 37 11.42 -6.39 2.52
CA LEU A 37 12.16 -7.10 1.47
C LEU A 37 11.90 -6.48 0.08
N LYS A 38 10.62 -6.28 -0.26
CA LYS A 38 10.22 -5.68 -1.54
C LYS A 38 10.82 -4.28 -1.75
N LYS A 39 10.84 -3.45 -0.71
CA LYS A 39 11.46 -2.12 -0.74
C LYS A 39 12.97 -2.22 -0.99
N ALA A 40 13.67 -3.12 -0.30
CA ALA A 40 15.10 -3.34 -0.48
C ALA A 40 15.44 -3.76 -1.92
N LEU A 41 14.67 -4.70 -2.49
CA LEU A 41 14.82 -5.13 -3.87
C LEU A 41 14.54 -3.98 -4.85
N CYS A 42 13.49 -3.18 -4.63
CA CYS A 42 13.21 -2.02 -5.48
C CYS A 42 14.37 -1.02 -5.49
N ILE A 43 15.00 -0.78 -4.33
CA ILE A 43 16.19 0.07 -4.22
C ILE A 43 17.35 -0.53 -5.02
N GLN A 44 17.64 -1.82 -4.84
CA GLN A 44 18.73 -2.52 -5.53
C GLN A 44 18.58 -2.45 -7.06
N TYR A 45 17.36 -2.66 -7.57
CA TYR A 45 17.08 -2.68 -9.00
C TYR A 45 16.67 -1.32 -9.59
N LYS A 46 16.74 -0.24 -8.80
CA LYS A 46 16.37 1.13 -9.20
C LYS A 46 14.93 1.21 -9.74
N VAL A 47 14.02 0.46 -9.12
CA VAL A 47 12.57 0.48 -9.39
C VAL A 47 11.90 1.44 -8.40
N PRO A 48 11.09 2.41 -8.88
CA PRO A 48 10.29 3.27 -8.02
C PRO A 48 9.39 2.48 -7.04
N TYR A 49 9.52 2.77 -5.75
CA TYR A 49 8.72 2.19 -4.68
C TYR A 49 7.80 3.25 -4.05
N ILE A 50 6.52 2.93 -3.90
CA ILE A 50 5.50 3.81 -3.33
C ILE A 50 4.95 3.18 -2.05
N GLU A 51 5.14 3.86 -0.92
CA GLU A 51 4.63 3.45 0.38
C GLU A 51 3.15 3.87 0.54
N ILE A 52 2.30 2.89 0.84
CA ILE A 52 0.85 3.04 1.09
C ILE A 52 0.38 2.40 2.40
N THR A 53 1.19 1.57 3.05
CA THR A 53 0.84 0.75 4.22
C THR A 53 0.58 1.60 5.45
N THR A 54 1.47 2.55 5.73
CA THR A 54 1.46 3.39 6.94
C THR A 54 0.22 4.26 7.01
N ASP A 55 -0.22 4.84 5.88
CA ASP A 55 -1.47 5.62 5.89
C ASP A 55 -2.69 4.72 6.03
N PHE A 56 -2.67 3.53 5.43
CA PHE A 56 -3.81 2.60 5.50
C PHE A 56 -4.05 2.05 6.91
N ARG A 57 -3.02 1.93 7.75
CA ARG A 57 -3.16 1.55 9.17
C ARG A 57 -4.13 2.44 9.96
N LYS A 58 -4.38 3.67 9.51
CA LYS A 58 -5.37 4.59 10.10
C LYS A 58 -6.83 4.21 9.78
N ALA A 59 -7.07 3.13 9.03
CA ALA A 59 -8.41 2.67 8.72
C ALA A 59 -9.20 2.24 9.96
N THR A 60 -8.52 1.88 11.06
CA THR A 60 -9.16 1.65 12.37
C THR A 60 -9.85 2.89 12.94
N GLU A 61 -9.44 4.09 12.51
CA GLU A 61 -9.93 5.38 13.00
C GLU A 61 -10.83 6.09 11.97
N LYS A 62 -11.01 5.51 10.78
CA LYS A 62 -11.64 6.17 9.64
C LYS A 62 -12.58 5.22 8.92
N GLU A 63 -13.87 5.33 9.24
CA GLU A 63 -14.92 4.49 8.67
C GLU A 63 -14.94 4.53 7.14
N ASP A 64 -14.54 5.66 6.52
CA ASP A 64 -14.52 5.81 5.06
C ASP A 64 -13.25 5.30 4.36
N TYR A 65 -12.37 4.58 5.06
CA TYR A 65 -11.17 3.97 4.47
C TYR A 65 -11.42 2.56 3.91
N ILE A 66 -12.48 1.89 4.33
CA ILE A 66 -12.78 0.49 3.97
C ILE A 66 -14.11 0.49 3.20
N ALA A 67 -14.21 -0.36 2.18
CA ALA A 67 -15.44 -0.57 1.44
C ALA A 67 -16.47 -1.35 2.27
N ASN A 68 -17.71 -1.38 1.80
CA ASN A 68 -18.82 -2.03 2.51
C ASN A 68 -18.67 -3.55 2.68
N ASP A 69 -17.74 -4.17 1.95
CA ASP A 69 -17.40 -5.60 2.09
C ASP A 69 -16.50 -5.91 3.31
N GLY A 70 -16.02 -4.89 4.02
CA GLY A 70 -15.20 -5.06 5.21
C GLY A 70 -13.78 -5.58 4.96
N LEU A 71 -13.34 -5.67 3.70
CA LEU A 71 -12.02 -6.16 3.31
C LEU A 71 -11.26 -5.15 2.43
N HIS A 72 -11.90 -4.64 1.40
CA HIS A 72 -11.21 -3.84 0.40
C HIS A 72 -11.06 -2.37 0.85
N PRO A 73 -9.98 -1.69 0.43
CA PRO A 73 -9.88 -0.24 0.56
C PRO A 73 -11.05 0.46 -0.16
N SER A 74 -11.52 1.57 0.40
CA SER A 74 -12.59 2.35 -0.25
C SER A 74 -12.10 3.05 -1.52
N ALA A 75 -13.05 3.52 -2.35
CA ALA A 75 -12.75 4.34 -3.53
C ALA A 75 -11.91 5.58 -3.17
N LYS A 76 -12.12 6.17 -1.98
CA LYS A 76 -11.32 7.28 -1.47
C LYS A 76 -9.85 6.90 -1.28
N VAL A 77 -9.59 5.71 -0.71
CA VAL A 77 -8.22 5.22 -0.48
C VAL A 77 -7.54 4.87 -1.79
N TYR A 78 -8.22 4.14 -2.69
CA TYR A 78 -7.70 3.87 -4.04
C TYR A 78 -7.38 5.16 -4.79
N GLY A 79 -8.23 6.18 -4.69
CA GLY A 79 -7.99 7.50 -5.28
C GLY A 79 -6.72 8.18 -4.76
N LYS A 80 -6.40 8.04 -3.47
CA LYS A 80 -5.14 8.56 -2.90
C LYS A 80 -3.93 7.82 -3.47
N TRP A 81 -4.00 6.49 -3.57
CA TRP A 81 -2.90 5.68 -4.10
C TRP A 81 -2.67 5.95 -5.59
N ALA A 82 -3.75 6.04 -6.37
CA ALA A 82 -3.69 6.42 -7.79
C ALA A 82 -3.05 7.81 -7.98
N LYS A 83 -3.40 8.81 -7.15
CA LYS A 83 -2.75 10.13 -7.18
C LYS A 83 -1.26 10.07 -6.85
N LYS A 84 -0.85 9.28 -5.84
CA LYS A 84 0.57 9.04 -5.52
C LYS A 84 1.31 8.44 -6.72
N LEU A 85 0.73 7.42 -7.36
CA LEU A 85 1.28 6.78 -8.55
C LEU A 85 1.38 7.74 -9.73
N ALA A 86 0.31 8.47 -10.06
CA ALA A 86 0.28 9.43 -11.15
C ALA A 86 1.35 10.54 -10.97
N ALA A 87 1.55 11.02 -9.73
CA ALA A 87 2.61 11.98 -9.42
C ALA A 87 4.01 11.38 -9.64
N ALA A 88 4.23 10.11 -9.27
CA ALA A 88 5.49 9.41 -9.52
C ALA A 88 5.77 9.21 -11.02
N VAL A 89 4.75 8.79 -11.79
CA VAL A 89 4.82 8.67 -13.25
C VAL A 89 5.16 10.01 -13.90
N SER A 90 4.47 11.08 -13.50
CA SER A 90 4.68 12.42 -14.05
C SER A 90 6.10 12.95 -13.82
N LYS A 91 6.72 12.62 -12.69
CA LYS A 91 8.12 13.02 -12.39
C LYS A 91 9.13 12.35 -13.32
N ILE A 92 8.84 11.13 -13.78
CA ILE A 92 9.71 10.39 -14.70
C ILE A 92 9.46 10.82 -16.14
N ALA A 93 8.20 11.06 -16.53
CA ALA A 93 7.85 11.49 -17.89
C ALA A 93 8.27 12.93 -18.24
N LYS A 94 8.51 13.77 -17.22
CA LYS A 94 9.03 15.14 -17.39
C LYS A 94 10.57 15.22 -17.40
N LYS A 95 11.26 14.08 -17.26
CA LYS A 95 12.71 13.97 -17.48
C LYS A 95 12.96 13.52 -18.91
#